data_AF-A0A838W760-F1
#
_entry.id   AF-A0A838W760-F1
#
_cell.length_a   1.000
_cell.length_b   1.000
_cell.length_c   1.000
_cell.angle_alpha   90.00
_cell.angle_beta   90.00
_cell.angle_gamma   90.00
#
_symmetry.space_group_name_H-M   'P 1'
#
loop_
_entity.id
_entity.type
_entity.pdbx_description
1 polymer ?
#
loop_
_entity_poly.entity_id
_entity_poly.type
_entity_poly.pdbx_seq_one_letter_code
_entity_poly.pdbx_strand_id
1 'polypeptide(L)'
;MCTRTRVTGVLFLAIAMLAGCDDQRATGPDHANPEGASLARVLQNGEFEDPCDEVMTVALRNAIGEAVGEVRVWNGETTAYVRLTAEAGWEFTEVRVGGALQPNQFPRTGGVVDPSRFQFGGAVMPASNEVVIEALHLGNPYGVELGDEVLLSIFARLRPVDGGSTVDAWAEGTAFRTGEHPMYFRYTVRECEGEPPQPRCVAFDAGSWSADWEDAVVPGVTFGTMLSYLVEERSGGGNPGAFRYVSMTMGQNSQIWVQHRRLGAVWNPAEDGPVDRIRGELDASAIPPTASAIVSFLLVQNGTVYWSERFFANGPGWFSTGWTESDFVRFGTGPGPERPDFSVNGAPIQFGYLTGGSHTTGAPTATRQVGVDNWRVQVCTGSP
;
A
#
# COMPACT_ATOMS: atom_id res chain seq x y z
N MET A 1 -52.59 -31.40 -15.05
CA MET A 1 -53.35 -30.74 -16.14
C MET A 1 -52.71 -29.38 -16.40
N CYS A 2 -52.08 -29.21 -17.54
CA CYS A 2 -51.63 -27.91 -18.04
C CYS A 2 -51.80 -27.93 -19.56
N THR A 3 -52.62 -27.00 -20.04
CA THR A 3 -53.07 -26.85 -21.42
C THR A 3 -51.97 -26.23 -22.27
N ARG A 4 -51.69 -26.85 -23.43
CA ARG A 4 -50.80 -26.32 -24.46
C ARG A 4 -51.53 -25.29 -25.31
N THR A 5 -51.01 -24.07 -25.37
CA THR A 5 -51.34 -23.10 -26.42
C THR A 5 -50.16 -23.04 -27.39
N ARG A 6 -50.41 -23.35 -28.66
CA ARG A 6 -49.43 -23.22 -29.75
C ARG A 6 -49.33 -21.74 -30.15
N VAL A 7 -48.11 -21.21 -30.20
CA VAL A 7 -47.79 -20.00 -30.96
C VAL A 7 -46.72 -20.39 -31.98
N THR A 8 -47.00 -20.04 -33.24
CA THR A 8 -46.18 -20.34 -34.41
C THR A 8 -45.37 -19.11 -34.77
N GLY A 9 -44.06 -19.30 -35.00
CA GLY A 9 -43.29 -18.47 -35.92
C GLY A 9 -42.32 -17.44 -35.34
N VAL A 10 -41.03 -17.74 -35.52
CA VAL A 10 -39.94 -16.89 -36.06
C VAL A 10 -38.66 -17.02 -35.23
N LEU A 11 -37.82 -17.94 -35.71
CA LEU A 11 -36.36 -17.91 -35.83
C LEU A 11 -35.57 -16.87 -34.98
N PHE A 12 -34.86 -17.32 -33.94
CA PHE A 12 -33.54 -16.78 -33.58
C PHE A 12 -32.68 -17.81 -32.84
N LEU A 13 -31.38 -17.62 -33.05
CA LEU A 13 -30.18 -18.40 -32.72
C LEU A 13 -30.06 -18.92 -31.27
N ALA A 14 -29.35 -20.04 -31.15
CA ALA A 14 -29.12 -20.84 -29.95
C ALA A 14 -28.32 -20.14 -28.82
N ILE A 15 -28.79 -20.31 -27.58
CA ILE A 15 -27.96 -20.33 -26.38
C ILE A 15 -28.35 -21.60 -25.60
N ALA A 16 -27.41 -22.53 -25.49
CA ALA A 16 -27.56 -23.74 -24.68
C ALA A 16 -27.34 -23.38 -23.20
N MET A 17 -28.39 -23.49 -22.39
CA MET A 17 -28.26 -23.58 -20.93
C MET A 17 -28.45 -25.04 -20.51
N LEU A 18 -27.35 -25.67 -20.09
CA LEU A 18 -27.37 -26.94 -19.35
C LEU A 18 -27.71 -26.61 -17.89
N ALA A 19 -28.95 -26.87 -17.48
CA ALA A 19 -29.33 -26.92 -16.07
C ALA A 19 -29.13 -28.37 -15.59
N GLY A 20 -28.01 -28.62 -14.91
CA GLY A 20 -27.83 -29.81 -14.08
C GLY A 20 -28.49 -29.57 -12.73
N CYS A 21 -29.40 -30.47 -12.34
CA CYS A 21 -29.88 -30.55 -10.96
C CYS A 21 -28.75 -31.12 -10.10
N ASP A 22 -28.32 -30.38 -9.09
CA ASP A 22 -27.37 -30.88 -8.09
C ASP A 22 -28.02 -30.94 -6.70
N ASP A 23 -27.73 -32.04 -6.03
CA ASP A 23 -28.41 -32.62 -4.88
C ASP A 23 -27.75 -32.07 -3.60
N GLN A 24 -28.36 -31.07 -2.95
CA GLN A 24 -27.81 -30.46 -1.74
C GLN A 24 -28.04 -31.35 -0.51
N ARG A 25 -27.03 -32.15 -0.18
CA ARG A 25 -26.80 -32.64 1.20
C ARG A 25 -26.01 -31.58 1.97
N ALA A 26 -26.60 -31.10 3.05
CA ALA A 26 -26.01 -30.12 3.97
C ALA A 26 -24.72 -30.64 4.62
N THR A 27 -23.58 -30.10 4.20
CA THR A 27 -22.35 -30.00 5.00
C THR A 27 -22.38 -28.64 5.71
N GLY A 28 -22.02 -28.59 7.00
CA GLY A 28 -21.98 -27.35 7.77
C GLY A 28 -21.02 -26.31 7.16
N PRO A 29 -21.05 -25.05 7.63
CA PRO A 29 -20.24 -23.99 7.06
C PRO A 29 -18.75 -24.27 7.30
N ASP A 30 -18.06 -24.68 6.23
CA ASP A 30 -16.61 -24.54 6.14
C ASP A 30 -16.30 -23.04 6.17
N HIS A 31 -15.91 -22.53 7.33
CA HIS A 31 -15.35 -21.18 7.51
C HIS A 31 -13.91 -21.10 6.97
N ALA A 32 -13.65 -21.71 5.80
CA ALA A 32 -12.40 -21.50 5.10
C ALA A 32 -12.40 -20.06 4.57
N ASN A 33 -11.49 -19.25 5.09
CA ASN A 33 -11.26 -17.86 4.66
C ASN A 33 -10.99 -17.85 3.14
N PRO A 34 -11.88 -17.31 2.28
CA PRO A 34 -11.79 -17.54 0.84
C PRO A 34 -10.62 -16.84 0.15
N GLU A 35 -9.96 -15.88 0.80
CA GLU A 35 -8.81 -15.17 0.23
C GLU A 35 -7.77 -14.92 1.34
N GLY A 36 -6.52 -15.34 1.08
CA GLY A 36 -5.42 -15.36 2.04
C GLY A 36 -5.00 -13.97 2.54
N ALA A 37 -5.76 -13.42 3.49
CA ALA A 37 -5.36 -12.27 4.29
C ALA A 37 -4.21 -12.69 5.22
N SER A 38 -2.98 -12.66 4.69
CA SER A 38 -1.76 -12.61 5.49
C SER A 38 -1.72 -11.23 6.15
N LEU A 39 -2.36 -11.10 7.31
CA LEU A 39 -2.49 -9.82 8.03
C LEU A 39 -1.26 -9.48 8.87
N ALA A 40 -0.37 -10.44 9.13
CA ALA A 40 0.83 -10.18 9.92
C ALA A 40 1.88 -9.43 9.11
N ARG A 41 1.98 -8.12 9.35
CA ARG A 41 3.07 -7.28 8.85
C ARG A 41 4.15 -7.14 9.92
N VAL A 42 5.42 -7.38 9.55
CA VAL A 42 6.56 -7.01 10.40
C VAL A 42 6.75 -5.51 10.34
N LEU A 43 6.71 -4.86 11.50
CA LEU A 43 7.14 -3.47 11.65
C LEU A 43 8.64 -3.51 11.98
N GLN A 44 9.49 -3.08 11.03
CA GLN A 44 10.94 -3.09 11.24
C GLN A 44 11.37 -1.96 12.18
N ASN A 45 12.21 -2.30 13.17
CA ASN A 45 13.21 -1.50 13.91
C ASN A 45 12.95 0.02 14.17
N GLY A 46 11.69 0.45 14.18
CA GLY A 46 11.30 1.74 14.73
C GLY A 46 11.12 1.61 16.23
N GLU A 47 11.47 2.66 16.97
CA GLU A 47 11.03 2.85 18.35
C GLU A 47 9.51 2.97 18.35
N PHE A 48 8.80 1.84 18.34
CA PHE A 48 7.39 1.81 18.68
C PHE A 48 7.32 2.00 20.18
N GLU A 49 7.06 3.24 20.60
CA GLU A 49 6.59 3.50 21.95
C GLU A 49 5.25 2.81 22.12
N ASP A 50 5.08 2.09 23.23
CA ASP A 50 3.83 1.43 23.55
C ASP A 50 2.76 2.54 23.72
N PRO A 51 1.77 2.66 22.82
CA PRO A 51 0.79 3.74 22.87
C PRO A 51 -0.22 3.55 24.01
N CYS A 52 -0.14 2.44 24.73
CA CYS A 52 -1.00 2.12 25.85
C CYS A 52 -0.14 1.99 27.10
N ASP A 53 -0.46 2.74 28.15
CA ASP A 53 0.16 2.58 29.47
C ASP A 53 -0.04 1.16 30.03
N GLU A 54 -1.05 0.44 29.55
CA GLU A 54 -1.36 -0.93 29.94
C GLU A 54 -1.03 -1.94 28.83
N VAL A 55 0.22 -2.41 28.83
CA VAL A 55 0.68 -3.49 27.97
C VAL A 55 0.50 -4.84 28.67
N MET A 56 -0.18 -5.78 28.00
CA MET A 56 -0.22 -7.16 28.49
C MET A 56 1.13 -7.82 28.20
N THR A 57 1.78 -8.35 29.23
CA THR A 57 3.06 -9.07 29.09
C THR A 57 2.90 -10.52 29.54
N VAL A 58 3.33 -11.46 28.71
CA VAL A 58 3.39 -12.90 29.03
C VAL A 58 4.77 -13.45 28.67
N ALA A 59 5.24 -14.45 29.41
CA ALA A 59 6.51 -15.08 29.12
C ALA A 59 6.42 -15.92 27.83
N LEU A 60 7.50 -15.94 27.05
CA LEU A 60 7.67 -16.89 25.95
C LEU A 60 8.45 -18.09 26.47
N ARG A 61 7.82 -19.28 26.50
CA ARG A 61 8.40 -20.48 27.13
C ARG A 61 8.66 -21.59 26.12
N ASN A 62 9.80 -22.27 26.27
CA ASN A 62 10.11 -23.46 25.48
C ASN A 62 9.34 -24.71 25.96
N ALA A 63 9.51 -25.84 25.28
CA ALA A 63 8.81 -27.09 25.59
C ALA A 63 9.07 -27.66 27.01
N ILE A 64 10.17 -27.28 27.66
CA ILE A 64 10.49 -27.69 29.04
C ILE A 64 10.10 -26.64 30.09
N GLY A 65 9.46 -25.54 29.67
CA GLY A 65 8.90 -24.50 30.55
C GLY A 65 9.88 -23.37 30.91
N GLU A 66 11.09 -23.37 30.37
CA GLU A 66 12.05 -22.28 30.56
C GLU A 66 11.61 -21.06 29.75
N ALA A 67 11.75 -19.87 30.35
CA ALA A 67 11.57 -18.63 29.61
C ALA A 67 12.73 -18.47 28.61
N VAL A 68 12.39 -18.08 27.39
CA VAL A 68 13.34 -17.79 26.30
C VAL A 68 13.07 -16.41 25.70
N GLY A 69 12.17 -15.65 26.32
CA GLY A 69 11.76 -14.32 25.91
C GLY A 69 10.48 -13.87 26.58
N GLU A 70 9.93 -12.79 26.06
CA GLU A 70 8.65 -12.21 26.46
C GLU A 70 7.81 -11.86 25.23
N VAL A 71 6.51 -11.78 25.45
CA VAL A 71 5.52 -11.31 24.49
C VAL A 71 4.76 -10.17 25.13
N ARG A 72 4.71 -9.05 24.44
CA ARG A 72 3.97 -7.85 24.82
C ARG A 72 2.86 -7.60 23.81
N VAL A 73 1.63 -7.38 24.27
CA VAL A 73 0.45 -7.13 23.44
C VAL A 73 -0.21 -5.84 23.86
N TRP A 74 -0.53 -5.02 22.87
CA TRP A 74 -1.29 -3.77 23.02
C TRP A 74 -2.18 -3.55 21.80
N ASN A 75 -3.03 -2.52 21.80
CA ASN A 75 -3.80 -2.14 20.62
C ASN A 75 -3.76 -0.64 20.35
N GLY A 76 -3.78 -0.24 19.08
CA GLY A 76 -4.23 1.10 18.72
C GLY A 76 -5.75 1.15 18.62
N GLU A 77 -6.29 2.16 17.94
CA GLU A 77 -7.73 2.31 17.71
C GLU A 77 -8.32 1.13 16.92
N THR A 78 -7.60 0.67 15.89
CA THR A 78 -8.12 -0.31 14.93
C THR A 78 -7.30 -1.59 14.83
N THR A 79 -6.17 -1.69 15.54
CA THR A 79 -5.20 -2.78 15.35
C THR A 79 -4.57 -3.23 16.66
N ALA A 80 -4.49 -4.54 16.92
CA ALA A 80 -3.68 -5.09 18.00
C ALA A 80 -2.28 -5.46 17.48
N TYR A 81 -1.28 -5.14 18.28
CA TYR A 81 0.13 -5.35 18.00
C TYR A 81 0.72 -6.36 18.98
N VAL A 82 1.69 -7.13 18.51
CA VAL A 82 2.41 -8.13 19.30
C VAL A 82 3.90 -7.90 19.12
N ARG A 83 4.60 -7.58 20.21
CA ARG A 83 6.06 -7.52 20.28
C ARG A 83 6.58 -8.76 20.96
N LEU A 84 7.57 -9.40 20.35
CA LEU A 84 8.31 -10.49 20.97
C LEU A 84 9.75 -10.03 21.17
N THR A 85 10.27 -10.25 22.37
CA THR A 85 11.67 -9.98 22.73
C THR A 85 12.28 -11.29 23.20
N ALA A 86 13.29 -11.79 22.50
CA ALA A 86 14.04 -12.97 22.91
C ALA A 86 15.00 -12.64 24.06
N GLU A 87 15.23 -13.58 24.97
CA GLU A 87 16.28 -13.44 25.97
C GLU A 87 17.68 -13.34 25.32
N ALA A 88 18.62 -12.72 26.02
CA ALA A 88 19.98 -12.56 25.52
C ALA A 88 20.59 -13.91 25.10
N GLY A 89 21.13 -13.97 23.89
CA GLY A 89 21.70 -15.19 23.31
C GLY A 89 20.74 -15.97 22.42
N TRP A 90 19.50 -15.53 22.26
CA TRP A 90 18.53 -16.11 21.31
C TRP A 90 18.19 -15.13 20.19
N GLU A 91 17.90 -15.67 19.01
CA GLU A 91 17.28 -14.94 17.90
C GLU A 91 16.09 -15.71 17.35
N PHE A 92 15.05 -14.99 16.93
CA PHE A 92 13.91 -15.58 16.25
C PHE A 92 14.31 -16.05 14.85
N THR A 93 13.70 -17.13 14.39
CA THR A 93 13.83 -17.66 13.02
C THR A 93 12.48 -17.81 12.33
N GLU A 94 11.42 -17.95 13.14
CA GLU A 94 10.04 -18.06 12.70
C GLU A 94 9.16 -17.56 13.86
N VAL A 95 8.20 -16.70 13.57
CA VAL A 95 7.14 -16.33 14.50
C VAL A 95 5.81 -16.48 13.79
N ARG A 96 4.85 -17.07 14.48
CA ARG A 96 3.49 -17.25 14.01
C ARG A 96 2.52 -16.75 15.05
N VAL A 97 1.58 -15.93 14.62
CA VAL A 97 0.51 -15.39 15.45
C VAL A 97 -0.81 -15.85 14.86
N GLY A 98 -1.70 -16.33 15.71
CA GLY A 98 -3.08 -16.62 15.35
C GLY A 98 -4.01 -16.14 16.45
N GLY A 99 -5.22 -15.78 16.10
CA GLY A 99 -6.24 -15.53 17.10
C GLY A 99 -7.67 -15.73 16.64
N ALA A 100 -8.56 -15.62 17.62
CA ALA A 100 -9.99 -15.85 17.47
C ALA A 100 -10.76 -15.09 18.55
N LEU A 101 -12.07 -14.92 18.35
CA LEU A 101 -12.95 -14.30 19.34
C LEU A 101 -13.49 -15.31 20.35
N GLN A 102 -13.50 -16.59 20.00
CA GLN A 102 -14.03 -17.66 20.85
C GLN A 102 -13.11 -18.88 20.90
N PRO A 103 -13.02 -19.59 22.06
CA PRO A 103 -12.10 -20.73 22.19
C PRO A 103 -12.41 -21.89 21.24
N ASN A 104 -13.67 -22.04 20.84
CA ASN A 104 -14.12 -23.09 19.91
C ASN A 104 -13.70 -22.84 18.45
N GLN A 105 -13.23 -21.63 18.13
CA GLN A 105 -12.70 -21.27 16.82
C GLN A 105 -11.22 -21.63 16.67
N PHE A 106 -10.54 -22.02 17.75
CA PHE A 106 -9.18 -22.51 17.65
C PHE A 106 -9.11 -23.92 17.07
N PRO A 107 -8.04 -24.23 16.31
CA PRO A 107 -7.81 -25.57 15.81
C PRO A 107 -7.76 -26.57 16.97
N ARG A 108 -8.51 -27.66 16.87
CA ARG A 108 -8.52 -28.72 17.90
C ARG A 108 -7.24 -29.55 17.92
N THR A 109 -6.37 -29.41 16.93
CA THR A 109 -5.08 -30.09 16.88
C THR A 109 -4.04 -29.20 17.50
N GLY A 110 -3.45 -29.62 18.61
CA GLY A 110 -2.30 -28.92 19.19
C GLY A 110 -1.06 -28.93 18.28
N GLY A 111 -0.12 -28.02 18.52
CA GLY A 111 1.19 -27.97 17.87
C GLY A 111 1.62 -26.56 17.46
N VAL A 112 2.32 -26.48 16.33
CA VAL A 112 2.69 -25.23 15.67
C VAL A 112 1.41 -24.48 15.27
N VAL A 113 1.34 -23.19 15.60
CA VAL A 113 0.26 -22.31 15.13
C VAL A 113 0.26 -22.35 13.60
N ASP A 114 -0.85 -22.79 13.01
CA ASP A 114 -1.10 -22.73 11.56
C ASP A 114 -2.04 -21.55 11.32
N PRO A 115 -1.52 -20.35 10.96
CA PRO A 115 -2.32 -19.14 10.88
C PRO A 115 -3.54 -19.26 9.96
N SER A 116 -3.48 -20.14 8.95
CA SER A 116 -4.58 -20.39 8.01
C SER A 116 -5.84 -20.97 8.66
N ARG A 117 -5.72 -21.51 9.88
CA ARG A 117 -6.83 -22.11 10.64
C ARG A 117 -7.41 -21.19 11.70
N PHE A 118 -6.90 -19.97 11.82
CA PHE A 118 -7.38 -18.98 12.75
C PHE A 118 -8.26 -17.98 12.01
N GLN A 119 -9.12 -17.28 12.77
CA GLN A 119 -9.94 -16.22 12.21
C GLN A 119 -9.06 -15.08 11.66
N PHE A 120 -7.91 -14.89 12.28
CA PHE A 120 -6.84 -14.01 11.86
C PHE A 120 -5.49 -14.60 12.26
N GLY A 121 -4.46 -14.34 11.45
CA GLY A 121 -3.11 -14.74 11.78
C GLY A 121 -2.12 -14.44 10.67
N GLY A 122 -0.85 -14.65 10.98
CA GLY A 122 0.20 -14.69 9.98
C GLY A 122 1.51 -15.25 10.52
N ALA A 123 2.49 -15.33 9.64
CA ALA A 123 3.79 -15.88 9.93
C ALA A 123 4.88 -14.95 9.38
N VAL A 124 5.94 -14.78 10.15
CA VAL A 124 7.08 -13.95 9.81
C VAL A 124 8.36 -14.73 10.09
N MET A 125 9.40 -14.51 9.29
CA MET A 125 10.71 -15.18 9.42
C MET A 125 11.78 -14.15 9.78
N PRO A 126 11.74 -13.56 10.99
CA PRO A 126 12.71 -12.57 11.41
C PRO A 126 14.10 -13.22 11.59
N ALA A 127 15.14 -12.40 11.53
CA ALA A 127 16.51 -12.76 11.91
C ALA A 127 17.01 -11.71 12.91
N SER A 128 16.26 -11.58 14.01
CA SER A 128 16.46 -10.58 15.06
C SER A 128 16.07 -11.17 16.41
N ASN A 129 16.58 -10.58 17.49
CA ASN A 129 16.18 -10.88 18.86
C ASN A 129 14.89 -10.16 19.27
N GLU A 130 14.34 -9.31 18.40
CA GLU A 130 13.13 -8.55 18.65
C GLU A 130 12.29 -8.46 17.38
N VAL A 131 10.98 -8.61 17.49
CA VAL A 131 10.07 -8.46 16.35
C VAL A 131 8.75 -7.84 16.81
N VAL A 132 8.23 -6.87 16.04
CA VAL A 132 6.89 -6.30 16.22
C VAL A 132 6.02 -6.73 15.05
N ILE A 133 4.83 -7.25 15.36
CA ILE A 133 3.88 -7.81 14.41
C ILE A 133 2.54 -7.09 14.57
N GLU A 134 1.99 -6.59 13.46
CA GLU A 134 0.56 -6.24 13.39
C GLU A 134 -0.26 -7.53 13.42
N ALA A 135 -0.88 -7.84 14.56
CA ALA A 135 -1.47 -9.15 14.77
C ALA A 135 -2.93 -9.25 14.32
N LEU A 136 -3.69 -8.16 14.46
CA LEU A 136 -5.14 -8.18 14.26
C LEU A 136 -5.68 -6.79 13.94
N HIS A 137 -6.42 -6.63 12.83
CA HIS A 137 -7.34 -5.51 12.70
C HIS A 137 -8.59 -5.74 13.55
N LEU A 138 -8.77 -4.93 14.58
CA LEU A 138 -9.88 -4.99 15.52
C LEU A 138 -11.20 -4.54 14.88
N GLY A 139 -11.16 -3.62 13.92
CA GLY A 139 -12.34 -3.11 13.23
C GLY A 139 -13.00 -4.09 12.24
N ASN A 140 -13.53 -3.54 11.14
CA ASN A 140 -14.11 -4.33 10.04
C ASN A 140 -13.02 -5.22 9.40
N PRO A 141 -13.23 -6.54 9.21
CA PRO A 141 -14.51 -7.27 9.22
C PRO A 141 -14.89 -7.99 10.51
N TYR A 142 -14.11 -7.86 11.58
CA TYR A 142 -14.30 -8.66 12.79
C TYR A 142 -15.20 -7.99 13.82
N GLY A 143 -15.33 -6.66 13.76
CA GLY A 143 -16.24 -5.90 14.61
C GLY A 143 -15.89 -6.01 16.10
N VAL A 144 -14.59 -6.08 16.41
CA VAL A 144 -14.10 -6.09 17.79
C VAL A 144 -14.19 -4.68 18.33
N GLU A 145 -14.88 -4.52 19.45
CA GLU A 145 -15.07 -3.24 20.14
C GLU A 145 -14.18 -3.14 21.39
N LEU A 146 -14.08 -1.93 21.95
CA LEU A 146 -13.40 -1.72 23.23
C LEU A 146 -14.07 -2.57 24.33
N GLY A 147 -13.26 -3.29 25.11
CA GLY A 147 -13.72 -4.20 26.15
C GLY A 147 -13.94 -5.65 25.67
N ASP A 148 -13.91 -5.92 24.37
CA ASP A 148 -13.99 -7.29 23.86
C ASP A 148 -12.72 -8.08 24.20
N GLU A 149 -12.88 -9.38 24.43
CA GLU A 149 -11.77 -10.30 24.60
C GLU A 149 -11.41 -10.95 23.26
N VAL A 150 -10.16 -10.78 22.84
CA VAL A 150 -9.55 -11.57 21.77
C VAL A 150 -8.64 -12.62 22.37
N LEU A 151 -8.62 -13.79 21.74
CA LEU A 151 -7.76 -14.89 22.15
C LEU A 151 -6.58 -14.92 21.19
N LEU A 152 -5.37 -14.91 21.73
CA LEU A 152 -4.13 -14.92 20.95
C LEU A 152 -3.35 -16.20 21.25
N SER A 153 -2.81 -16.83 20.21
CA SER A 153 -1.85 -17.91 20.29
C SER A 153 -0.62 -17.55 19.50
N ILE A 154 0.52 -17.60 20.17
CA ILE A 154 1.80 -17.14 19.61
C ILE A 154 2.79 -18.30 19.73
N PHE A 155 3.40 -18.60 18.60
CA PHE A 155 4.46 -19.58 18.46
C PHE A 155 5.71 -18.89 17.92
N ALA A 156 6.86 -19.26 18.45
CA ALA A 156 8.15 -18.82 17.95
C ALA A 156 9.11 -20.00 17.85
N ARG A 157 9.94 -20.01 16.80
CA ARG A 157 11.15 -20.83 16.73
C ARG A 157 12.36 -19.94 16.91
N LEU A 158 13.18 -20.28 17.89
CA LEU A 158 14.40 -19.54 18.22
C LEU A 158 15.63 -20.39 17.91
N ARG A 159 16.76 -19.75 17.62
CA ARG A 159 18.08 -20.39 17.61
C ARG A 159 19.05 -19.64 18.53
N PRO A 160 20.02 -20.33 19.14
CA PRO A 160 21.10 -19.68 19.86
C PRO A 160 21.98 -18.85 18.91
N VAL A 161 22.38 -17.65 19.32
CA VAL A 161 23.22 -16.73 18.54
C VAL A 161 24.64 -17.29 18.32
N ASP A 162 25.14 -18.09 19.26
CA ASP A 162 26.43 -18.78 19.18
C ASP A 162 26.40 -20.06 18.33
N GLY A 163 25.24 -20.38 17.74
CA GLY A 163 25.00 -21.58 16.95
C GLY A 163 24.53 -22.75 17.81
N GLY A 164 23.54 -23.50 17.32
CA GLY A 164 22.95 -24.61 18.03
C GLY A 164 21.66 -25.11 17.39
N SER A 165 21.01 -26.05 18.05
CA SER A 165 19.70 -26.54 17.63
C SER A 165 18.62 -25.50 17.94
N THR A 166 17.64 -25.37 17.03
CA THR A 166 16.48 -24.52 17.27
C THR A 166 15.59 -25.06 18.38
N VAL A 167 14.94 -24.16 19.12
CA VAL A 167 13.90 -24.49 20.09
C VAL A 167 12.57 -23.88 19.68
N ASP A 168 11.50 -24.62 19.93
CA ASP A 168 10.13 -24.14 19.76
C ASP A 168 9.63 -23.59 21.10
N ALA A 169 8.95 -22.44 21.04
CA ALA A 169 8.44 -21.73 22.20
C ALA A 169 7.03 -21.18 21.95
N TRP A 170 6.28 -21.02 23.03
CA TRP A 170 4.90 -20.53 23.02
C TRP A 170 4.70 -19.46 24.09
N ALA A 171 3.84 -18.49 23.81
CA ALA A 171 3.43 -17.51 24.80
C ALA A 171 2.65 -18.20 25.93
N GLU A 172 3.03 -17.94 27.18
CA GLU A 172 2.40 -18.50 28.37
C GLU A 172 0.90 -18.20 28.40
N GLY A 173 0.08 -19.21 28.67
CA GLY A 173 -1.37 -19.09 28.65
C GLY A 173 -2.11 -20.37 29.02
N THR A 174 -3.36 -20.45 28.56
CA THR A 174 -4.23 -21.61 28.74
C THR A 174 -3.94 -22.64 27.65
N ALA A 175 -3.67 -23.88 28.04
CA ALA A 175 -3.50 -24.99 27.11
C ALA A 175 -4.78 -25.27 26.31
N PHE A 176 -4.66 -25.62 25.03
CA PHE A 176 -5.79 -26.17 24.29
C PHE A 176 -6.24 -27.50 24.89
N ARG A 177 -7.50 -27.89 24.67
CA ARG A 177 -8.10 -29.12 25.21
C ARG A 177 -7.34 -30.41 24.88
N THR A 178 -6.48 -30.39 23.86
CA THR A 178 -5.81 -31.55 23.28
C THR A 178 -4.37 -31.18 22.86
N GLY A 179 -3.47 -31.10 23.83
CA GLY A 179 -2.03 -30.93 23.60
C GLY A 179 -1.28 -30.40 24.82
N GLU A 180 0.02 -30.73 24.94
CA GLU A 180 0.87 -30.36 26.08
C GLU A 180 1.45 -28.92 25.97
N HIS A 181 1.44 -28.31 24.78
CA HIS A 181 2.23 -27.10 24.51
C HIS A 181 1.54 -25.93 23.77
N PRO A 182 0.45 -26.10 23.01
CA PRO A 182 -0.14 -24.95 22.35
C PRO A 182 -0.99 -24.21 23.38
N MET A 183 -0.63 -22.95 23.60
CA MET A 183 -1.25 -22.07 24.57
C MET A 183 -1.94 -20.92 23.85
N TYR A 184 -3.03 -20.45 24.43
CA TYR A 184 -3.63 -19.16 24.09
C TYR A 184 -3.82 -18.33 25.36
N PHE A 185 -3.80 -17.02 25.23
CA PHE A 185 -4.13 -16.11 26.32
C PHE A 185 -5.21 -15.13 25.88
N ARG A 186 -5.92 -14.58 26.86
CA ARG A 186 -6.96 -13.57 26.65
C ARG A 186 -6.34 -12.20 26.67
N TYR A 187 -6.57 -11.42 25.63
CA TYR A 187 -6.26 -10.00 25.57
C TYR A 187 -7.57 -9.23 25.48
N THR A 188 -7.83 -8.34 26.42
CA THR A 188 -8.99 -7.43 26.37
C THR A 188 -8.59 -6.20 25.58
N VAL A 189 -9.33 -5.85 24.53
CA VAL A 189 -9.13 -4.61 23.79
C VAL A 189 -9.41 -3.44 24.71
N ARG A 190 -8.46 -2.51 24.85
CA ARG A 190 -8.58 -1.38 25.75
C ARG A 190 -8.61 -0.08 24.98
N GLU A 191 -9.24 0.92 25.58
CA GLU A 191 -9.05 2.31 25.15
C GLU A 191 -7.60 2.67 25.50
N CYS A 192 -6.80 2.97 24.49
CA CYS A 192 -5.45 3.44 24.73
C CYS A 192 -5.49 4.97 24.79
N GLU A 193 -5.08 5.53 25.93
CA GLU A 193 -5.01 6.98 26.12
C GLU A 193 -3.84 7.61 25.33
N GLY A 194 -3.02 6.81 24.62
CA GLY A 194 -2.06 7.32 23.65
C GLY A 194 -2.72 7.69 22.34
N GLU A 195 -2.43 8.91 21.87
CA GLU A 195 -2.78 9.34 20.52
C GLU A 195 -2.29 8.26 19.53
N PRO A 196 -3.14 7.73 18.63
CA PRO A 196 -2.68 6.78 17.63
C PRO A 196 -1.45 7.37 16.92
N PRO A 197 -0.47 6.55 16.49
CA PRO A 197 0.71 7.05 15.81
C PRO A 197 0.24 7.92 14.65
N GLN A 198 0.39 9.24 14.83
CA GLN A 198 -0.17 10.22 13.90
C GLN A 198 0.45 9.94 12.53
N PRO A 199 -0.34 9.85 11.46
CA PRO A 199 0.20 9.55 10.15
C PRO A 199 1.30 10.56 9.83
N ARG A 200 2.52 10.06 9.63
CA ARG A 200 3.65 10.93 9.32
C ARG A 200 3.49 11.35 7.87
N CYS A 201 3.05 12.58 7.67
CA CYS A 201 2.91 13.17 6.35
C CYS A 201 4.07 14.13 6.05
N VAL A 202 4.72 13.95 4.90
CA VAL A 202 5.68 14.91 4.35
C VAL A 202 5.07 15.57 3.13
N ALA A 203 5.16 16.90 3.06
CA ALA A 203 4.74 17.67 1.91
C ALA A 203 5.97 18.13 1.11
N PHE A 204 5.89 17.99 -0.20
CA PHE A 204 6.80 18.56 -1.17
C PHE A 204 6.04 19.61 -1.97
N ASP A 205 6.57 20.82 -2.02
CA ASP A 205 6.01 21.92 -2.81
C ASP A 205 6.97 22.27 -3.96
N ALA A 206 6.48 23.02 -4.93
CA ALA A 206 7.28 23.42 -6.08
C ALA A 206 8.55 24.21 -5.69
N GLY A 207 8.47 24.98 -4.59
CA GLY A 207 9.50 25.95 -4.21
C GLY A 207 9.62 27.04 -5.28
N SER A 208 10.85 27.40 -5.67
CA SER A 208 11.06 28.20 -6.87
C SER A 208 10.97 27.33 -8.12
N TRP A 209 10.31 27.82 -9.16
CA TRP A 209 10.26 27.17 -10.46
C TRP A 209 11.56 27.33 -11.24
N SER A 210 12.51 28.15 -10.81
CA SER A 210 13.78 28.38 -11.51
C SER A 210 14.95 27.50 -11.03
N ALA A 211 14.79 26.81 -9.89
CA ALA A 211 15.83 26.02 -9.25
C ALA A 211 15.32 24.62 -8.89
N ASP A 212 16.23 23.65 -8.78
CA ASP A 212 15.94 22.29 -8.31
C ASP A 212 14.93 21.49 -9.15
N TRP A 213 14.79 21.81 -10.43
CA TRP A 213 14.01 21.00 -11.36
C TRP A 213 14.91 20.40 -12.43
N GLU A 214 14.66 19.14 -12.77
CA GLU A 214 15.32 18.47 -13.89
C GLU A 214 14.29 18.14 -14.98
N ASP A 215 14.55 18.66 -16.19
CA ASP A 215 13.68 18.52 -17.35
C ASP A 215 14.29 17.60 -18.38
N ALA A 216 13.59 16.52 -18.73
CA ALA A 216 14.04 15.60 -19.76
C ALA A 216 12.86 15.08 -20.57
N VAL A 217 13.13 14.71 -21.82
CA VAL A 217 12.16 14.00 -22.64
C VAL A 217 12.01 12.57 -22.13
N VAL A 218 10.78 12.04 -22.08
CA VAL A 218 10.55 10.65 -21.67
C VAL A 218 10.90 9.69 -22.83
N PRO A 219 11.86 8.77 -22.66
CA PRO A 219 12.24 7.81 -23.70
C PRO A 219 11.09 6.85 -24.06
N GLY A 220 11.05 6.42 -25.32
CA GLY A 220 10.12 5.39 -25.80
C GLY A 220 8.66 5.84 -26.02
N VAL A 221 8.24 6.97 -25.45
CA VAL A 221 6.89 7.54 -25.64
C VAL A 221 6.88 8.84 -26.44
N THR A 222 8.03 9.51 -26.52
CA THR A 222 8.24 10.62 -27.46
C THR A 222 8.65 10.04 -28.81
N PHE A 223 7.92 10.38 -29.87
CA PHE A 223 8.17 9.86 -31.23
C PHE A 223 7.91 10.91 -32.31
N GLY A 224 8.44 10.65 -33.50
CA GLY A 224 8.42 11.58 -34.62
C GLY A 224 9.51 12.67 -34.49
N THR A 225 9.35 13.76 -35.23
CA THR A 225 10.33 14.85 -35.24
C THR A 225 10.10 15.79 -34.06
N MET A 226 10.87 15.62 -32.99
CA MET A 226 10.99 16.64 -31.95
C MET A 226 11.91 17.76 -32.43
N LEU A 227 11.44 19.01 -32.39
CA LEU A 227 12.25 20.16 -32.80
C LEU A 227 12.89 20.83 -31.59
N SER A 228 12.11 21.14 -30.56
CA SER A 228 12.60 21.78 -29.34
C SER A 228 11.60 21.70 -28.19
N TYR A 229 12.08 21.84 -26.97
CA TYR A 229 11.27 22.26 -25.83
C TYR A 229 12.02 23.35 -25.04
N LEU A 230 11.26 24.20 -24.35
CA LEU A 230 11.73 25.29 -23.49
C LEU A 230 10.97 25.20 -22.18
N VAL A 231 11.70 25.35 -21.07
CA VAL A 231 11.14 25.46 -19.73
C VAL A 231 11.71 26.71 -19.07
N GLU A 232 10.85 27.57 -18.53
CA GLU A 232 11.26 28.78 -17.82
C GLU A 232 10.26 29.11 -16.69
N GLU A 233 10.73 29.80 -15.66
CA GLU A 233 9.84 30.46 -14.70
C GLU A 233 9.37 31.80 -15.30
N ARG A 234 8.07 32.10 -15.16
CA ARG A 234 7.53 33.43 -15.43
C ARG A 234 7.03 34.04 -14.14
N SER A 235 7.51 35.24 -13.80
CA SER A 235 7.28 35.88 -12.51
C SER A 235 5.84 36.35 -12.26
N GLY A 236 4.93 36.21 -13.23
CA GLY A 236 3.55 36.69 -13.14
C GLY A 236 2.63 35.98 -14.11
N GLY A 237 1.34 35.97 -13.81
CA GLY A 237 0.31 35.27 -14.59
C GLY A 237 -0.07 33.89 -14.06
N GLY A 238 0.57 33.43 -12.97
CA GLY A 238 0.22 32.25 -12.17
C GLY A 238 -1.08 32.40 -11.37
N ASN A 239 -1.34 31.45 -10.47
CA ASN A 239 -2.54 31.34 -9.65
C ASN A 239 -2.26 31.27 -8.13
N PRO A 240 -1.80 32.33 -7.45
CA PRO A 240 -1.29 33.59 -7.97
C PRO A 240 0.24 33.55 -8.17
N GLY A 241 0.76 34.55 -8.87
CA GLY A 241 2.21 34.83 -8.85
C GLY A 241 2.98 34.18 -10.00
N ALA A 242 4.12 33.56 -9.66
CA ALA A 242 5.02 32.98 -10.65
C ALA A 242 4.62 31.55 -10.99
N PHE A 243 4.79 31.17 -12.26
CA PHE A 243 4.45 29.82 -12.73
C PHE A 243 5.55 29.25 -13.63
N ARG A 244 5.53 27.94 -13.81
CA ARG A 244 6.43 27.24 -14.73
C ARG A 244 5.82 27.17 -16.12
N TYR A 245 6.46 27.85 -17.06
CA TYR A 245 6.07 27.86 -18.46
C TYR A 245 6.83 26.78 -19.23
N VAL A 246 6.10 25.97 -20.00
CA VAL A 246 6.69 24.97 -20.88
C VAL A 246 6.18 25.19 -22.31
N SER A 247 7.11 25.30 -23.26
CA SER A 247 6.80 25.33 -24.69
C SER A 247 7.43 24.14 -25.39
N MET A 248 6.61 23.41 -26.16
CA MET A 248 7.03 22.24 -26.91
C MET A 248 6.74 22.45 -28.39
N THR A 249 7.76 22.34 -29.24
CA THR A 249 7.63 22.47 -30.69
C THR A 249 7.99 21.16 -31.37
N MET A 250 7.08 20.69 -32.23
CA MET A 250 7.14 19.35 -32.79
C MET A 250 6.69 19.35 -34.27
N GLY A 251 7.27 18.46 -35.07
CA GLY A 251 6.93 18.27 -36.47
C GLY A 251 5.61 17.51 -36.68
N GLN A 252 5.15 17.39 -37.91
CA GLN A 252 3.94 16.60 -38.22
C GLN A 252 4.10 15.13 -37.83
N ASN A 253 3.00 14.49 -37.38
CA ASN A 253 2.94 13.10 -36.93
C ASN A 253 3.91 12.80 -35.75
N SER A 254 3.95 13.71 -34.78
CA SER A 254 4.83 13.56 -33.61
C SER A 254 4.08 13.71 -32.30
N GLN A 255 4.71 13.22 -31.25
CA GLN A 255 4.29 13.37 -29.86
C GLN A 255 5.53 13.60 -29.01
N ILE A 256 5.42 14.50 -28.05
CA ILE A 256 6.46 14.79 -27.07
C ILE A 256 5.87 14.71 -25.66
N TRP A 257 6.64 14.10 -24.77
CA TRP A 257 6.42 14.10 -23.34
C TRP A 257 7.69 14.56 -22.64
N VAL A 258 7.56 15.58 -21.79
CA VAL A 258 8.65 16.10 -20.97
C VAL A 258 8.33 15.78 -19.52
N GLN A 259 9.25 15.07 -18.86
CA GLN A 259 9.25 14.89 -17.41
C GLN A 259 9.94 16.08 -16.74
N HIS A 260 9.32 16.55 -15.66
CA HIS A 260 9.79 17.64 -14.82
C HIS A 260 9.94 17.09 -13.40
N ARG A 261 11.16 16.72 -13.01
CA ARG A 261 11.46 16.10 -11.71
C ARG A 261 11.86 17.16 -10.69
N ARG A 262 11.23 17.18 -9.51
CA ARG A 262 11.59 18.12 -8.43
C ARG A 262 12.72 17.55 -7.59
N LEU A 263 13.96 17.96 -7.83
CA LEU A 263 15.11 17.52 -7.03
C LEU A 263 14.83 17.73 -5.54
N GLY A 264 15.11 16.72 -4.72
CA GLY A 264 14.84 16.75 -3.28
C GLY A 264 13.39 16.39 -2.88
N ALA A 265 12.44 16.31 -3.81
CA ALA A 265 11.14 15.68 -3.57
C ALA A 265 11.26 14.15 -3.68
N VAL A 266 12.03 13.56 -2.78
CA VAL A 266 12.30 12.12 -2.72
C VAL A 266 11.68 11.54 -1.47
N TRP A 267 10.95 10.45 -1.62
CA TRP A 267 10.50 9.60 -0.53
C TRP A 267 11.24 8.28 -0.60
N ASN A 268 11.85 7.83 0.49
CA ASN A 268 12.54 6.54 0.54
C ASN A 268 11.72 5.56 1.40
N PRO A 269 10.95 4.62 0.80
CA PRO A 269 10.09 3.72 1.59
C PRO A 269 10.81 2.90 2.66
N ALA A 270 12.10 2.60 2.46
CA ALA A 270 12.91 1.86 3.43
C ALA A 270 13.33 2.70 4.65
N GLU A 271 13.40 4.03 4.52
CA GLU A 271 13.85 4.95 5.58
C GLU A 271 12.68 5.76 6.17
N ASP A 272 11.79 6.26 5.30
CA ASP A 272 10.65 7.09 5.67
C ASP A 272 9.39 6.26 5.99
N GLY A 273 9.40 4.98 5.63
CA GLY A 273 8.28 4.05 5.79
C GLY A 273 7.48 3.84 4.50
N PRO A 274 6.66 2.78 4.46
CA PRO A 274 5.79 2.49 3.32
C PRO A 274 4.85 3.65 3.02
N VAL A 275 4.55 3.87 1.74
CA VAL A 275 3.58 4.88 1.35
C VAL A 275 2.18 4.29 1.48
N ASP A 276 1.40 4.83 2.41
CA ASP A 276 0.00 4.44 2.59
C ASP A 276 -0.94 5.36 1.82
N ARG A 277 -0.57 6.65 1.67
CA ARG A 277 -1.38 7.63 0.94
C ARG A 277 -0.52 8.65 0.22
N ILE A 278 -0.89 8.96 -1.02
CA ILE A 278 -0.37 10.10 -1.78
C ILE A 278 -1.52 11.05 -2.06
N ARG A 279 -1.27 12.35 -1.93
CA ARG A 279 -2.14 13.40 -2.44
C ARG A 279 -1.32 14.36 -3.29
N GLY A 280 -1.48 14.28 -4.59
CA GLY A 280 -0.94 15.26 -5.53
C GLY A 280 -1.96 16.34 -5.84
N GLU A 281 -1.53 17.59 -5.96
CA GLU A 281 -2.32 18.70 -6.50
C GLU A 281 -1.46 19.62 -7.38
N LEU A 282 -2.01 20.06 -8.50
CA LEU A 282 -1.39 21.08 -9.36
C LEU A 282 -2.45 21.91 -10.07
N ASP A 283 -2.06 23.11 -10.47
CA ASP A 283 -2.80 23.95 -11.39
C ASP A 283 -2.15 23.95 -12.77
N ALA A 284 -2.96 23.94 -13.83
CA ALA A 284 -2.46 24.07 -15.19
C ALA A 284 -3.31 25.00 -16.06
N SER A 285 -2.66 25.58 -17.07
CA SER A 285 -3.29 26.47 -18.06
C SER A 285 -2.75 26.20 -19.47
N ALA A 286 -3.62 26.17 -20.48
CA ALA A 286 -3.15 26.24 -21.87
C ALA A 286 -2.83 27.70 -22.22
N ILE A 287 -1.57 27.96 -22.55
CA ILE A 287 -1.12 29.32 -22.87
C ILE A 287 -1.40 29.60 -24.35
N PRO A 288 -2.13 30.69 -24.69
CA PRO A 288 -2.40 31.05 -26.08
C PRO A 288 -1.12 31.11 -26.93
N PRO A 289 -1.13 30.57 -28.15
CA PRO A 289 -2.32 30.15 -28.91
C PRO A 289 -2.77 28.70 -28.68
N THR A 290 -2.26 28.03 -27.65
CA THR A 290 -2.62 26.64 -27.34
C THR A 290 -4.06 26.53 -26.86
N ALA A 291 -4.86 25.69 -27.51
CA ALA A 291 -6.25 25.45 -27.12
C ALA A 291 -6.39 24.43 -25.98
N SER A 292 -5.47 23.46 -25.89
CA SER A 292 -5.45 22.44 -24.84
C SER A 292 -4.03 22.01 -24.53
N ALA A 293 -3.71 21.87 -23.24
CA ALA A 293 -2.44 21.39 -22.74
C ALA A 293 -2.64 20.14 -21.89
N ILE A 294 -1.70 19.19 -21.98
CA ILE A 294 -1.76 17.94 -21.24
C ILE A 294 -0.73 17.98 -20.11
N VAL A 295 -1.17 17.67 -18.90
CA VAL A 295 -0.32 17.50 -17.71
C VAL A 295 -0.71 16.24 -16.95
N SER A 296 0.20 15.71 -16.14
CA SER A 296 -0.03 14.54 -15.27
C SER A 296 0.99 14.57 -14.14
N PHE A 297 0.71 13.94 -13.00
CA PHE A 297 1.73 13.74 -11.97
C PHE A 297 2.74 12.67 -12.38
N LEU A 298 3.96 12.81 -11.89
CA LEU A 298 5.08 11.93 -12.19
C LEU A 298 5.62 11.30 -10.91
N LEU A 299 5.88 9.99 -10.97
CA LEU A 299 6.78 9.29 -10.06
C LEU A 299 7.89 8.64 -10.87
N VAL A 300 9.12 8.70 -10.37
CA VAL A 300 10.22 7.89 -10.88
C VAL A 300 10.71 6.99 -9.77
N GLN A 301 10.66 5.68 -10.01
CA GLN A 301 11.11 4.68 -9.06
C GLN A 301 11.96 3.64 -9.78
N ASN A 302 13.19 3.41 -9.30
CA ASN A 302 14.16 2.49 -9.90
C ASN A 302 14.32 2.68 -11.43
N GLY A 303 14.41 3.94 -11.87
CA GLY A 303 14.52 4.31 -13.29
C GLY A 303 13.25 4.12 -14.13
N THR A 304 12.13 3.69 -13.53
CA THR A 304 10.84 3.55 -14.21
C THR A 304 10.00 4.80 -13.99
N VAL A 305 9.44 5.32 -15.06
CA VAL A 305 8.54 6.47 -15.05
C VAL A 305 7.11 5.95 -14.88
N TYR A 306 6.41 6.49 -13.90
CA TYR A 306 4.98 6.28 -13.67
C TYR A 306 4.27 7.61 -13.78
N TRP A 307 3.06 7.58 -14.33
CA TRP A 307 2.22 8.77 -14.44
C TRP A 307 0.85 8.51 -13.83
N SER A 308 0.19 9.59 -13.43
CA SER A 308 -1.21 9.54 -13.03
C SER A 308 -2.15 9.68 -14.24
N GLU A 309 -3.46 9.68 -14.02
CA GLU A 309 -4.41 10.01 -15.09
C GLU A 309 -4.08 11.38 -15.75
N ARG A 310 -4.26 11.45 -17.08
CA ARG A 310 -4.03 12.68 -17.85
C ARG A 310 -5.05 13.75 -17.51
N PHE A 311 -4.55 14.93 -17.19
CA PHE A 311 -5.35 16.13 -17.07
C PHE A 311 -5.20 17.04 -18.30
N PHE A 312 -6.31 17.59 -18.78
CA PHE A 312 -6.37 18.49 -19.93
C PHE A 312 -6.81 19.88 -19.51
N ALA A 313 -5.89 20.85 -19.54
CA ALA A 313 -6.22 22.27 -19.36
C ALA A 313 -6.76 22.82 -20.69
N ASN A 314 -8.09 22.94 -20.80
CA ASN A 314 -8.78 23.27 -22.05
C ASN A 314 -9.03 24.77 -22.20
N GLY A 315 -7.97 25.51 -22.51
CA GLY A 315 -8.01 26.93 -22.86
C GLY A 315 -7.26 27.82 -21.87
N PRO A 316 -7.30 29.14 -22.08
CA PRO A 316 -6.70 30.09 -21.16
C PRO A 316 -7.48 30.11 -19.84
N GLY A 317 -6.76 30.07 -18.73
CA GLY A 317 -7.32 29.96 -17.38
C GLY A 317 -6.65 28.87 -16.58
N TRP A 318 -6.63 29.01 -15.26
CA TRP A 318 -6.02 28.05 -14.34
C TRP A 318 -7.06 27.04 -13.88
N PHE A 319 -6.71 25.76 -14.01
CA PHE A 319 -7.56 24.65 -13.61
C PHE A 319 -6.80 23.74 -12.65
N SER A 320 -7.42 23.42 -11.53
CA SER A 320 -6.87 22.55 -10.50
C SER A 320 -7.23 21.08 -10.75
N THR A 321 -6.33 20.20 -10.35
CA THR A 321 -6.51 18.75 -10.43
C THR A 321 -5.72 18.07 -9.31
N GLY A 322 -6.11 16.85 -8.95
CA GLY A 322 -5.50 16.08 -7.88
C GLY A 322 -5.57 14.58 -8.14
N TRP A 323 -4.71 13.84 -7.46
CA TRP A 323 -4.51 12.40 -7.67
C TRP A 323 -4.15 11.68 -6.38
N THR A 324 -4.40 10.38 -6.35
CA THR A 324 -4.03 9.46 -5.27
C THR A 324 -3.04 8.40 -5.76
N GLU A 325 -2.49 7.64 -4.82
CA GLU A 325 -1.55 6.54 -5.08
C GLU A 325 -2.08 5.50 -6.08
N SER A 326 -3.40 5.28 -6.13
CA SER A 326 -4.04 4.32 -7.03
C SER A 326 -4.03 4.73 -8.51
N ASP A 327 -3.80 6.01 -8.80
CA ASP A 327 -3.87 6.56 -10.16
C ASP A 327 -2.61 6.27 -10.98
N PHE A 328 -1.52 5.85 -10.32
CA PHE A 328 -0.22 5.69 -10.96
C PHE A 328 -0.09 4.37 -11.71
N VAL A 329 0.24 4.49 -13.00
CA VAL A 329 0.57 3.37 -13.87
C VAL A 329 1.87 3.64 -14.63
N ARG A 330 2.56 2.58 -15.03
CA ARG A 330 3.83 2.70 -15.76
C ARG A 330 3.63 3.46 -17.07
N PHE A 331 4.53 4.39 -17.35
CA PHE A 331 4.51 5.23 -18.54
C PHE A 331 5.81 5.07 -19.34
N GLY A 332 5.68 4.44 -20.50
CA GLY A 332 6.81 4.14 -21.39
C GLY A 332 7.55 2.86 -21.03
N THR A 333 8.85 2.86 -21.31
CA THR A 333 9.74 1.71 -21.09
C THR A 333 10.57 1.92 -19.84
N GLY A 334 10.41 1.05 -18.85
CA GLY A 334 11.25 0.99 -17.64
C GLY A 334 11.28 -0.44 -17.10
N PRO A 335 12.30 -0.79 -16.29
CA PRO A 335 12.45 -2.15 -15.76
C PRO A 335 11.44 -2.52 -14.67
N GLY A 336 10.72 -1.54 -14.12
CA GLY A 336 9.80 -1.69 -13.01
C GLY A 336 8.46 -2.31 -13.38
N PRO A 337 7.68 -2.72 -12.35
CA PRO A 337 6.34 -3.26 -12.50
C PRO A 337 5.35 -2.25 -13.10
N GLU A 338 4.14 -2.71 -13.46
CA GLU A 338 3.07 -1.84 -14.04
C GLU A 338 2.56 -0.76 -13.07
N ARG A 339 2.75 -0.94 -11.76
CA ARG A 339 2.42 0.02 -10.70
C ARG A 339 3.65 0.28 -9.82
N PRO A 340 3.80 1.46 -9.21
CA PRO A 340 4.89 1.70 -8.27
C PRO A 340 4.83 0.74 -7.07
N ASP A 341 5.98 0.44 -6.50
CA ASP A 341 6.09 -0.30 -5.25
C ASP A 341 6.11 0.68 -4.07
N PHE A 342 4.97 0.80 -3.39
CA PHE A 342 4.82 1.65 -2.21
C PHE A 342 5.14 0.93 -0.89
N SER A 343 5.56 -0.34 -0.95
CA SER A 343 5.95 -1.09 0.24
C SER A 343 7.29 -0.58 0.80
N VAL A 344 7.64 -1.03 2.00
CA VAL A 344 8.94 -0.74 2.65
C VAL A 344 10.15 -1.21 1.83
N ASN A 345 9.96 -2.16 0.90
CA ASN A 345 11.01 -2.64 0.01
C ASN A 345 11.09 -1.84 -1.31
N GLY A 346 10.18 -0.90 -1.51
CA GLY A 346 10.16 -0.03 -2.66
C GLY A 346 11.44 0.80 -2.75
N ALA A 347 11.99 0.93 -3.96
CA ALA A 347 13.11 1.83 -4.19
C ALA A 347 12.70 3.30 -3.95
N PRO A 348 13.66 4.23 -3.74
CA PRO A 348 13.34 5.64 -3.60
C PRO A 348 12.47 6.18 -4.75
N ILE A 349 11.49 7.00 -4.37
CA ILE A 349 10.46 7.55 -5.25
C ILE A 349 10.74 9.04 -5.40
N GLN A 350 11.03 9.46 -6.62
CA GLN A 350 11.24 10.86 -6.99
C GLN A 350 9.95 11.41 -7.62
N PHE A 351 9.41 12.48 -7.05
CA PHE A 351 8.16 13.10 -7.51
C PHE A 351 8.40 14.24 -8.53
N GLY A 352 7.36 14.53 -9.31
CA GLY A 352 7.33 15.65 -10.25
C GLY A 352 6.01 15.75 -11.01
N TYR A 353 6.08 16.25 -12.25
CA TYR A 353 4.96 16.23 -13.19
C TYR A 353 5.43 16.01 -14.64
N LEU A 354 4.48 15.70 -15.52
CA LEU A 354 4.67 15.54 -16.96
C LEU A 354 3.93 16.66 -17.70
N THR A 355 4.51 17.12 -18.81
CA THR A 355 3.77 17.86 -19.84
C THR A 355 3.80 17.08 -21.14
N GLY A 356 2.71 17.15 -21.90
CA GLY A 356 2.57 16.41 -23.14
C GLY A 356 1.92 17.20 -24.26
N GLY A 357 2.25 16.83 -25.49
CA GLY A 357 1.60 17.36 -26.67
C GLY A 357 1.75 16.41 -27.87
N SER A 358 0.76 16.43 -28.76
CA SER A 358 0.81 15.73 -30.03
C SER A 358 0.45 16.65 -31.19
N HIS A 359 0.95 16.30 -32.37
CA HIS A 359 0.67 16.99 -33.62
C HIS A 359 0.45 15.97 -34.75
N THR A 360 -0.80 15.86 -35.22
CA THR A 360 -1.20 14.83 -36.18
C THR A 360 -1.35 15.35 -37.61
N THR A 361 -1.90 16.55 -37.84
CA THR A 361 -2.18 17.04 -39.22
C THR A 361 -2.15 18.57 -39.38
N GLY A 362 -2.06 19.04 -40.62
CA GLY A 362 -2.25 20.44 -41.01
C GLY A 362 -0.94 21.16 -41.33
N ALA A 363 -0.28 21.71 -40.31
CA ALA A 363 0.95 22.49 -40.47
C ALA A 363 2.21 21.60 -40.40
N PRO A 364 3.34 22.00 -41.02
CA PRO A 364 4.61 21.28 -40.88
C PRO A 364 5.09 21.17 -39.42
N THR A 365 4.74 22.15 -38.59
CA THR A 365 5.14 22.27 -37.18
C THR A 365 3.97 22.74 -36.32
N ALA A 366 3.91 22.29 -35.07
CA ALA A 366 3.02 22.83 -34.06
C ALA A 366 3.79 23.15 -32.77
N THR A 367 3.37 24.24 -32.12
CA THR A 367 3.86 24.61 -30.79
C THR A 367 2.71 24.49 -29.78
N ARG A 368 2.97 23.78 -28.68
CA ARG A 368 2.10 23.69 -27.50
C ARG A 368 2.76 24.42 -26.35
N GLN A 369 1.97 25.16 -25.59
CA GLN A 369 2.42 26.00 -24.50
C GLN A 369 1.51 25.77 -23.30
N VAL A 370 2.11 25.49 -22.16
CA VAL A 370 1.42 25.17 -20.90
C VAL A 370 2.05 25.96 -19.77
N GLY A 371 1.20 26.46 -18.89
CA GLY A 371 1.60 26.95 -17.57
C GLY A 371 1.26 25.90 -16.52
N VAL A 372 2.16 25.67 -15.59
CA VAL A 372 1.97 24.83 -14.41
C VAL A 372 2.25 25.65 -13.17
N ASP A 373 1.38 25.57 -12.18
CA ASP A 373 1.51 26.30 -10.91
C ASP A 373 1.02 25.45 -9.73
N ASN A 374 1.28 25.90 -8.49
CA ASN A 374 0.82 25.26 -7.25
C ASN A 374 1.05 23.74 -7.16
N TRP A 375 2.16 23.24 -7.72
CA TRP A 375 2.48 21.82 -7.61
C TRP A 375 2.80 21.47 -6.17
N ARG A 376 2.12 20.45 -5.64
CA ARG A 376 2.35 19.89 -4.32
C ARG A 376 2.08 18.40 -4.30
N VAL A 377 2.89 17.68 -3.53
CA VAL A 377 2.69 16.28 -3.16
C VAL A 377 2.70 16.17 -1.65
N GLN A 378 1.71 15.50 -1.09
CA GLN A 378 1.77 15.01 0.27
C GLN A 378 1.87 13.48 0.26
N VAL A 379 2.85 12.93 0.97
CA VAL A 379 3.05 11.49 1.16
C VAL A 379 2.87 11.19 2.64
N CYS A 380 2.06 10.20 2.98
CA CYS A 380 1.81 9.81 4.37
C CYS A 380 2.12 8.33 4.60
N THR A 381 2.63 8.04 5.79
CA THR A 381 2.69 6.69 6.40
C THR A 381 1.71 6.60 7.57
N GLY A 382 1.32 5.40 7.93
CA GLY A 382 0.26 5.13 8.90
C GLY A 382 -1.10 5.31 8.23
N SER A 383 -1.94 4.29 8.30
CA SER A 383 -3.37 4.50 8.05
C SER A 383 -3.93 5.42 9.14
N PRO A 384 -4.76 6.41 8.79
CA PRO A 384 -5.35 7.32 9.76
C PRO A 384 -6.22 6.60 10.80
#